data_AF-A0A642UU58-F1
#
_entry.id   AF-A0A642UU58-F1
#
_cell.length_a   1.000
_cell.length_b   1.000
_cell.length_c   1.000
_cell.angle_alpha   90.00
_cell.angle_beta   90.00
_cell.angle_gamma   90.00
#
_symmetry.space_group_name_H-M   'P 1'
#
loop_
_entity.id
_entity.type
_entity.pdbx_description
1 polymer ?
#
loop_
_entity_poly.entity_id
_entity_poly.type
_entity_poly.pdbx_seq_one_letter_code
_entity_poly.pdbx_strand_id
1 'polypeptide(L)'
;MAEPPMQHATTEPPPRRFVDLPIDVYEEIFKFLDIRSVSRMFKAFSSLPGFNDFRQKTTKYFRGRVVKVSLEHIIQSNTTEISFDLLAYLPPSNPVQSLSLRVQGHCDSPLRVDLKGLNGNVVALQLIVVEIDANEIPDTTKSLSLRLCVFKAPPSLKHLINLTSFTDEYSGYDYTDKLPLSLVSFKSWHPHRVTPFNVSSLQNLEEVAGNKFFDIPWSQIETASVPCIPGDARCEMLREITILYGFKREPIKPNFKNIYCPNLQKVKLDTSIEGEITDFLTTTQLAQLKLFHGDGILVRDLTLLPQAEDLCVEYDQRLTRHSVLPSKLVRLFIYSWDPVDGIPSQLEYFGLSNDLEEVFTEVDSTTLKELNVFSYGSVSIN
;
A
#
# COMPACT_ATOMS: atom_id res chain seq x y z
N MET A 1 -38.79 -40.98 -50.13
CA MET A 1 -37.76 -40.61 -49.14
C MET A 1 -36.88 -39.56 -49.81
N ALA A 2 -36.92 -38.33 -49.31
CA ALA A 2 -36.12 -37.23 -49.86
C ALA A 2 -34.75 -37.24 -49.18
N GLU A 3 -33.68 -37.23 -49.98
CA GLU A 3 -32.30 -37.12 -49.49
C GLU A 3 -32.07 -35.76 -48.81
N PRO A 4 -31.34 -35.73 -47.68
CA PRO A 4 -31.03 -34.47 -47.02
C PRO A 4 -30.09 -33.64 -47.90
N PRO A 5 -30.27 -32.31 -47.97
CA PRO A 5 -29.45 -31.47 -48.81
C PRO A 5 -28.00 -31.51 -48.31
N MET A 6 -27.08 -31.88 -49.21
CA MET A 6 -25.64 -31.73 -49.00
C MET A 6 -25.34 -30.26 -48.68
N GLN A 7 -24.94 -29.99 -47.44
CA GLN A 7 -24.40 -28.70 -47.06
C GLN A 7 -23.10 -28.50 -47.83
N HIS A 8 -23.12 -27.62 -48.82
CA HIS A 8 -21.91 -27.15 -49.49
C HIS A 8 -21.00 -26.51 -48.44
N ALA A 9 -19.85 -27.15 -48.20
CA ALA A 9 -18.81 -26.59 -47.36
C ALA A 9 -18.35 -25.26 -47.98
N THR A 10 -18.74 -24.15 -47.36
CA THR A 10 -18.18 -22.83 -47.66
C THR A 10 -16.70 -22.88 -47.35
N THR A 11 -15.89 -22.91 -48.42
CA THR A 11 -14.43 -22.86 -48.35
C THR A 11 -14.03 -21.43 -48.02
N GLU A 12 -14.05 -21.10 -46.73
CA GLU A 12 -13.43 -19.84 -46.29
C GLU A 12 -11.94 -19.86 -46.63
N PRO A 13 -11.40 -18.75 -47.15
CA PRO A 13 -9.99 -18.65 -47.46
C PRO A 13 -9.16 -18.83 -46.17
N PRO A 14 -7.98 -19.46 -46.26
CA PRO A 14 -7.15 -19.71 -45.10
C PRO A 14 -6.75 -18.39 -44.42
N PRO A 15 -6.71 -18.35 -43.07
CA PRO A 15 -6.35 -17.15 -42.33
C PRO A 15 -4.94 -16.69 -42.70
N ARG A 16 -4.78 -15.40 -42.96
CA ARG A 16 -3.52 -14.81 -43.46
C ARG A 16 -2.61 -14.31 -42.35
N ARG A 17 -3.15 -14.07 -41.16
CA ARG A 17 -2.40 -13.61 -39.98
C ARG A 17 -2.77 -14.45 -38.78
N PHE A 18 -1.85 -14.51 -37.82
CA PHE A 18 -2.10 -15.17 -36.55
C PHE A 18 -3.36 -14.64 -35.89
N VAL A 19 -3.59 -13.31 -35.90
CA VAL A 19 -4.77 -12.64 -35.33
C VAL A 19 -6.11 -13.05 -35.99
N ASP A 20 -6.07 -13.64 -37.18
CA ASP A 20 -7.25 -14.07 -37.94
C ASP A 20 -7.63 -15.53 -37.68
N LEU A 21 -6.88 -16.26 -36.83
CA LEU A 21 -7.17 -17.66 -36.55
C LEU A 21 -8.53 -17.87 -35.87
N PRO A 22 -9.23 -18.98 -36.14
CA PRO A 22 -10.42 -19.38 -35.40
C PRO A 22 -10.16 -19.54 -33.89
N ILE A 23 -11.20 -19.34 -33.08
CA ILE A 23 -11.08 -19.37 -31.61
C ILE A 23 -10.56 -20.71 -31.10
N ASP A 24 -11.08 -21.82 -31.61
CA ASP A 24 -10.71 -23.19 -31.27
C ASP A 24 -9.22 -23.48 -31.54
N VAL A 25 -8.66 -22.91 -32.60
CA VAL A 25 -7.21 -23.01 -32.88
C VAL A 25 -6.39 -22.27 -31.83
N TYR A 26 -6.83 -21.08 -31.40
CA TYR A 26 -6.18 -20.39 -30.29
C TYR A 26 -6.26 -21.15 -28.99
N GLU A 27 -7.43 -21.73 -28.66
CA GLU A 27 -7.60 -22.52 -27.44
C GLU A 27 -6.64 -23.69 -27.40
N GLU A 28 -6.38 -24.33 -28.54
CA GLU A 28 -5.40 -25.41 -28.68
C GLU A 28 -3.97 -24.89 -28.52
N ILE A 29 -3.60 -23.81 -29.20
CA ILE A 29 -2.27 -23.18 -29.07
C ILE A 29 -2.01 -22.79 -27.61
N PHE A 30 -2.98 -22.17 -26.93
CA PHE A 30 -2.83 -21.72 -25.54
C PHE A 30 -2.76 -22.85 -24.52
N LYS A 31 -3.17 -24.08 -24.87
CA LYS A 31 -2.89 -25.24 -24.01
C LYS A 31 -1.39 -25.44 -23.83
N PHE A 32 -0.60 -25.13 -24.85
CA PHE A 32 0.85 -25.32 -24.90
C PHE A 32 1.68 -24.09 -24.52
N LEU A 33 1.06 -22.91 -24.41
CA LEU A 33 1.77 -21.67 -24.05
C LEU A 33 1.76 -21.43 -22.54
N ASP A 34 2.93 -21.07 -22.00
CA ASP A 34 3.07 -20.51 -20.66
C ASP A 34 2.60 -19.04 -20.59
N ILE A 35 2.40 -18.53 -19.37
CA ILE A 35 1.89 -17.15 -19.15
C ILE A 35 2.84 -16.10 -19.75
N ARG A 36 4.16 -16.31 -19.75
CA ARG A 36 5.12 -15.36 -20.33
C ARG A 36 5.03 -15.33 -21.85
N SER A 37 4.86 -16.47 -22.49
CA SER A 37 4.69 -16.63 -23.93
C SER A 37 3.39 -15.97 -24.36
N VAL A 38 2.32 -16.13 -23.57
CA VAL A 38 1.06 -15.40 -23.75
C VAL A 38 1.29 -13.89 -23.60
N SER A 39 1.91 -13.42 -22.52
CA SER A 39 2.20 -11.98 -22.34
C SER A 39 3.08 -11.39 -23.45
N ARG A 40 4.12 -12.10 -23.88
CA ARG A 40 5.00 -11.70 -25.00
C ARG A 40 4.22 -11.66 -26.30
N MET A 41 3.34 -12.62 -26.52
CA MET A 41 2.43 -12.65 -27.66
C MET A 41 1.50 -11.44 -27.62
N PHE A 42 0.81 -11.15 -26.51
CA PHE A 42 -0.02 -9.94 -26.36
C PHE A 42 0.77 -8.66 -26.67
N LYS A 43 2.00 -8.55 -26.17
CA LYS A 43 2.87 -7.38 -26.44
C LYS A 43 3.24 -7.29 -27.93
N ALA A 44 3.62 -8.41 -28.55
CA ALA A 44 3.99 -8.48 -29.96
C ALA A 44 2.82 -8.16 -30.91
N PHE A 45 1.60 -8.51 -30.51
CA PHE A 45 0.39 -8.29 -31.31
C PHE A 45 -0.33 -6.96 -31.00
N SER A 46 0.09 -6.21 -29.97
CA SER A 46 -0.60 -5.01 -29.48
C SER A 46 -0.81 -3.90 -30.52
N SER A 47 0.06 -3.82 -31.54
CA SER A 47 0.00 -2.81 -32.60
C SER A 47 -0.67 -3.31 -33.89
N LEU A 48 -1.13 -4.56 -33.96
CA LEU A 48 -1.73 -5.10 -35.18
C LEU A 48 -3.23 -4.78 -35.29
N PRO A 49 -3.74 -4.53 -36.50
CA PRO A 49 -5.18 -4.46 -36.75
C PRO A 49 -5.87 -5.75 -36.28
N GLY A 50 -6.97 -5.63 -35.54
CA GLY A 50 -7.70 -6.77 -34.97
C GLY A 50 -7.22 -7.21 -33.58
N PHE A 51 -6.20 -6.57 -33.00
CA PHE A 51 -5.70 -6.90 -31.66
C PHE A 51 -6.79 -6.88 -30.58
N ASN A 52 -7.74 -5.93 -30.63
CA ASN A 52 -8.81 -5.86 -29.64
C ASN A 52 -9.74 -7.09 -29.69
N ASP A 53 -10.01 -7.61 -30.88
CA ASP A 53 -10.86 -8.78 -31.08
C ASP A 53 -10.12 -10.06 -30.63
N PHE A 54 -8.84 -10.18 -30.99
CA PHE A 54 -7.92 -11.18 -30.46
C PHE A 54 -7.86 -11.14 -28.93
N ARG A 55 -7.67 -9.96 -28.34
CA ARG A 55 -7.61 -9.75 -26.88
C ARG A 55 -8.91 -10.17 -26.20
N GLN A 56 -10.08 -9.81 -26.71
CA GLN A 56 -11.35 -10.23 -26.12
C GLN A 56 -11.52 -11.76 -26.14
N LYS A 57 -11.22 -12.37 -27.29
CA LYS A 57 -11.29 -13.83 -27.50
C LYS A 57 -10.33 -14.60 -26.59
N THR A 58 -9.08 -14.16 -26.52
CA THR A 58 -8.05 -14.77 -25.67
C THR A 58 -8.32 -14.56 -24.18
N THR A 59 -8.75 -13.36 -23.76
CA THR A 59 -9.14 -13.10 -22.36
C THR A 59 -10.30 -14.00 -21.93
N LYS A 60 -11.26 -14.29 -22.82
CA LYS A 60 -12.36 -15.24 -22.53
C LYS A 60 -11.82 -16.65 -22.24
N TYR A 61 -10.85 -17.14 -23.01
CA TYR A 61 -10.21 -18.43 -22.76
C TYR A 61 -9.50 -18.47 -21.39
N PHE A 62 -8.66 -17.47 -21.09
CA PHE A 62 -7.90 -17.46 -19.84
C PHE A 62 -8.78 -17.27 -18.59
N ARG A 63 -9.94 -16.60 -18.72
CA ARG A 63 -10.96 -16.55 -17.65
C ARG A 63 -11.47 -17.92 -17.20
N GLY A 64 -11.42 -18.92 -18.09
CA GLY A 64 -11.83 -20.29 -17.78
C GLY A 64 -10.75 -21.16 -17.13
N ARG A 65 -9.47 -20.75 -17.20
CA ARG A 65 -8.36 -21.56 -16.65
C ARG A 65 -8.27 -21.39 -15.14
N VAL A 66 -8.20 -22.52 -14.44
CA VAL A 66 -7.85 -22.59 -13.01
C VAL A 66 -6.37 -22.92 -12.93
N VAL A 67 -5.59 -22.09 -12.26
CA VAL A 67 -4.17 -22.37 -11.99
C VAL A 67 -4.09 -23.04 -10.63
N LYS A 68 -3.68 -24.31 -10.61
CA LYS A 68 -3.35 -25.04 -9.38
C LYS A 68 -1.96 -24.63 -8.93
N VAL A 69 -1.82 -24.21 -7.68
CA VAL A 69 -0.53 -23.85 -7.07
C VAL A 69 -0.18 -24.95 -6.06
N SER A 70 0.87 -25.75 -6.30
CA SER A 70 1.31 -26.80 -5.38
C SER A 70 2.70 -26.52 -4.80
N LEU A 71 2.97 -27.09 -3.61
CA LEU A 71 4.16 -26.81 -2.81
C LEU A 71 5.46 -27.38 -3.44
N GLU A 72 5.36 -28.47 -4.19
CA GLU A 72 6.47 -29.12 -4.92
C GLU A 72 7.15 -28.21 -5.95
N HIS A 73 6.46 -27.15 -6.36
CA HIS A 73 6.90 -26.24 -7.39
C HIS A 73 7.67 -25.02 -6.81
N ILE A 74 7.53 -24.64 -5.53
CA ILE A 74 7.88 -23.29 -5.04
C ILE A 74 9.30 -23.18 -4.40
N ILE A 75 10.07 -24.27 -4.36
CA ILE A 75 11.24 -24.35 -3.47
C ILE A 75 12.53 -23.78 -4.10
N GLN A 76 12.88 -22.55 -3.68
CA GLN A 76 14.20 -21.89 -3.73
C GLN A 76 14.57 -21.07 -4.99
N SER A 77 14.24 -19.79 -4.95
CA SER A 77 15.22 -18.69 -5.09
C SER A 77 14.59 -17.37 -4.63
N ASN A 78 15.39 -16.30 -4.56
CA ASN A 78 15.10 -14.96 -4.02
C ASN A 78 13.61 -14.57 -3.91
N THR A 79 13.16 -14.35 -2.67
CA THR A 79 11.76 -14.31 -2.21
C THR A 79 10.97 -13.05 -2.59
N THR A 80 11.53 -12.15 -3.39
CA THR A 80 10.91 -10.86 -3.74
C THR A 80 10.13 -10.90 -5.06
N GLU A 81 10.44 -11.84 -5.97
CA GLU A 81 9.72 -12.03 -7.24
C GLU A 81 9.72 -13.51 -7.68
N ILE A 82 8.75 -14.30 -7.22
CA ILE A 82 8.53 -15.65 -7.75
C ILE A 82 7.55 -15.55 -8.93
N SER A 83 8.07 -15.60 -10.15
CA SER A 83 7.25 -15.84 -11.35
C SER A 83 7.05 -17.34 -11.57
N PHE A 84 5.93 -17.75 -12.17
CA PHE A 84 5.61 -19.15 -12.49
C PHE A 84 6.72 -19.93 -13.22
N ASP A 85 7.65 -19.26 -13.91
CA ASP A 85 8.79 -19.87 -14.61
C ASP A 85 9.82 -20.55 -13.70
N LEU A 86 9.99 -20.07 -12.46
CA LEU A 86 10.98 -20.59 -11.53
C LEU A 86 10.52 -21.90 -10.89
N LEU A 87 9.23 -22.19 -11.02
CA LEU A 87 8.57 -23.33 -10.42
C LEU A 87 8.85 -24.67 -11.12
N ALA A 88 9.31 -24.63 -12.37
CA ALA A 88 9.42 -25.82 -13.23
C ALA A 88 10.81 -26.49 -13.23
N TYR A 89 11.81 -25.91 -12.53
CA TYR A 89 13.23 -26.29 -12.69
C TYR A 89 13.90 -26.86 -11.42
N LEU A 90 13.15 -27.19 -10.37
CA LEU A 90 13.74 -27.39 -9.04
C LEU A 90 13.86 -28.88 -8.65
N PRO A 91 15.04 -29.34 -8.19
CA PRO A 91 15.26 -30.72 -7.72
C PRO A 91 14.69 -30.95 -6.31
N PRO A 92 14.38 -32.21 -5.92
CA PRO A 92 13.78 -32.52 -4.63
C PRO A 92 14.84 -32.70 -3.53
N SER A 93 14.93 -31.80 -2.54
CA SER A 93 15.26 -32.13 -1.12
C SER A 93 15.63 -30.91 -0.25
N ASN A 94 14.76 -30.53 0.70
CA ASN A 94 15.05 -30.17 2.11
C ASN A 94 13.76 -29.66 2.80
N PRO A 95 13.58 -29.84 4.12
CA PRO A 95 12.42 -29.31 4.83
C PRO A 95 12.50 -27.78 4.91
N VAL A 96 11.68 -27.10 4.11
CA VAL A 96 11.66 -25.63 4.02
C VAL A 96 11.08 -25.03 5.30
N GLN A 97 11.86 -24.18 5.98
CA GLN A 97 11.41 -23.34 7.08
C GLN A 97 10.61 -22.17 6.52
N SER A 98 9.28 -22.28 6.48
CA SER A 98 8.33 -21.21 6.12
C SER A 98 8.42 -20.63 4.70
N LEU A 99 7.26 -20.36 4.09
CA LEU A 99 7.14 -19.89 2.71
C LEU A 99 6.34 -18.59 2.63
N SER A 100 6.86 -17.62 1.86
CA SER A 100 6.13 -16.41 1.45
C SER A 100 5.73 -16.55 -0.02
N LEU A 101 4.43 -16.42 -0.31
CA LEU A 101 3.87 -16.61 -1.65
C LEU A 101 3.20 -15.33 -2.14
N ARG A 102 3.51 -14.92 -3.37
CA ARG A 102 2.85 -13.83 -4.08
C ARG A 102 2.18 -14.37 -5.34
N VAL A 103 0.88 -14.16 -5.49
CA VAL A 103 0.10 -14.53 -6.68
C VAL A 103 -0.54 -13.29 -7.28
N GLN A 104 -0.28 -13.06 -8.56
CA GLN A 104 -0.75 -11.87 -9.26
C GLN A 104 -1.45 -12.24 -10.57
N GLY A 105 -2.71 -11.84 -10.69
CA GLY A 105 -3.47 -11.88 -11.94
C GLY A 105 -3.28 -10.62 -12.80
N HIS A 106 -3.92 -10.60 -13.96
CA HIS A 106 -3.97 -9.45 -14.85
C HIS A 106 -5.23 -8.61 -14.63
N CYS A 107 -5.12 -7.29 -14.78
CA CYS A 107 -6.16 -6.31 -14.44
C CYS A 107 -7.52 -6.50 -15.13
N ASP A 108 -7.59 -7.22 -16.25
CA ASP A 108 -8.82 -7.35 -17.06
C ASP A 108 -9.80 -8.42 -16.52
N SER A 109 -9.35 -9.31 -15.64
CA SER A 109 -10.21 -10.26 -14.92
C SER A 109 -9.45 -10.96 -13.80
N PRO A 110 -10.05 -11.11 -12.60
CA PRO A 110 -9.43 -11.84 -11.50
C PRO A 110 -9.00 -13.25 -11.92
N LEU A 111 -7.76 -13.63 -11.59
CA LEU A 111 -7.26 -14.98 -11.83
C LEU A 111 -7.89 -15.95 -10.83
N ARG A 112 -8.48 -17.05 -11.29
CA ARG A 112 -8.95 -18.11 -10.39
C ARG A 112 -7.77 -18.94 -9.88
N VAL A 113 -7.57 -18.91 -8.57
CA VAL A 113 -6.47 -19.62 -7.91
C VAL A 113 -7.06 -20.73 -7.05
N ASP A 114 -6.47 -21.92 -7.15
CA ASP A 114 -6.72 -23.04 -6.24
C ASP A 114 -5.50 -23.17 -5.33
N LEU A 115 -5.67 -22.80 -4.06
CA LEU A 115 -4.63 -22.88 -3.04
C LEU A 115 -4.66 -24.22 -2.27
N LYS A 116 -5.53 -25.16 -2.65
CA LYS A 116 -5.58 -26.48 -2.01
C LYS A 116 -4.25 -27.20 -2.18
N GLY A 117 -3.77 -27.78 -1.08
CA GLY A 117 -2.48 -28.49 -1.05
C GLY A 117 -1.29 -27.60 -0.69
N LEU A 118 -1.51 -26.30 -0.43
CA LEU A 118 -0.50 -25.42 0.18
C LEU A 118 -0.40 -25.54 1.71
N ASN A 119 -1.16 -26.48 2.29
CA ASN A 119 -1.21 -26.72 3.73
C ASN A 119 0.19 -27.07 4.26
N GLY A 120 0.64 -26.34 5.28
CA GLY A 120 1.76 -26.74 6.13
C GLY A 120 2.97 -25.82 6.16
N ASN A 121 3.13 -24.86 5.23
CA ASN A 121 4.34 -24.00 5.24
C ASN A 121 4.13 -22.54 4.82
N VAL A 122 2.97 -22.14 4.29
CA VAL A 122 2.77 -20.74 3.86
C VAL A 122 2.50 -19.86 5.08
N VAL A 123 3.43 -18.96 5.40
CA VAL A 123 3.32 -18.02 6.52
C VAL A 123 2.95 -16.61 6.08
N ALA A 124 3.23 -16.26 4.83
CA ALA A 124 2.86 -14.98 4.24
C ALA A 124 2.26 -15.21 2.85
N LEU A 125 1.09 -14.61 2.60
CA LEU A 125 0.37 -14.74 1.36
C LEU A 125 -0.03 -13.36 0.84
N GLN A 126 0.41 -13.03 -0.36
CA GLN A 126 0.01 -11.82 -1.07
C GLN A 126 -0.75 -12.19 -2.35
N LEU A 127 -1.99 -11.73 -2.47
CA LEU A 127 -2.85 -11.97 -3.62
C LEU A 127 -3.22 -10.64 -4.27
N ILE A 128 -3.05 -10.57 -5.59
CA ILE A 128 -3.29 -9.34 -6.37
C ILE A 128 -4.14 -9.69 -7.58
N VAL A 129 -5.35 -9.15 -7.67
CA VAL A 129 -6.29 -9.39 -8.80
C VAL A 129 -6.58 -10.88 -8.96
N VAL A 130 -7.04 -11.51 -7.88
CA VAL A 130 -7.32 -12.96 -7.79
C VAL A 130 -8.76 -13.22 -7.34
N GLU A 131 -9.41 -14.22 -7.92
CA GLU A 131 -10.65 -14.83 -7.43
C GLU A 131 -10.28 -16.03 -6.54
N ILE A 132 -10.67 -16.00 -5.26
CA ILE A 132 -10.26 -16.99 -4.25
C ILE A 132 -11.45 -17.46 -3.38
N ASP A 133 -11.39 -18.71 -2.90
CA ASP A 133 -12.23 -19.16 -1.79
C ASP A 133 -11.48 -18.90 -0.47
N ALA A 134 -12.10 -18.18 0.47
CA ALA A 134 -11.48 -17.89 1.77
C ALA A 134 -11.04 -19.16 2.51
N ASN A 135 -11.77 -20.27 2.36
CA ASN A 135 -11.46 -21.54 3.01
C ASN A 135 -10.27 -22.28 2.38
N GLU A 136 -9.77 -21.83 1.24
CA GLU A 136 -8.57 -22.38 0.59
C GLU A 136 -7.29 -21.71 1.09
N ILE A 137 -7.38 -20.64 1.89
CA ILE A 137 -6.21 -19.97 2.47
C ILE A 137 -5.60 -20.91 3.55
N PRO A 138 -4.28 -21.21 3.49
CA PRO A 138 -3.64 -22.09 4.48
C PRO A 138 -3.76 -21.57 5.91
N ASP A 139 -4.10 -22.45 6.85
CA ASP A 139 -4.22 -22.17 8.29
C ASP A 139 -2.90 -21.73 8.95
N THR A 140 -1.76 -22.02 8.32
CA THR A 140 -0.42 -21.57 8.72
C THR A 140 -0.15 -20.10 8.39
N THR A 141 -1.03 -19.43 7.65
CA THR A 141 -0.85 -18.04 7.21
C THR A 141 -0.85 -17.09 8.41
N LYS A 142 0.27 -16.37 8.60
CA LYS A 142 0.45 -15.32 9.61
C LYS A 142 0.25 -13.92 9.06
N SER A 143 0.59 -13.71 7.79
CA SER A 143 0.40 -12.44 7.09
C SER A 143 -0.38 -12.65 5.80
N LEU A 144 -1.47 -11.91 5.62
CA LEU A 144 -2.31 -11.95 4.42
C LEU A 144 -2.45 -10.54 3.84
N SER A 145 -2.10 -10.37 2.58
CA SER A 145 -2.29 -9.13 1.83
C SER A 145 -3.15 -9.42 0.60
N LEU A 146 -4.27 -8.69 0.49
CA LEU A 146 -5.21 -8.78 -0.62
C LEU A 146 -5.23 -7.44 -1.33
N ARG A 147 -5.04 -7.43 -2.65
CA ARG A 147 -5.20 -6.24 -3.47
C ARG A 147 -6.12 -6.54 -4.65
N LEU A 148 -7.23 -5.80 -4.76
CA LEU A 148 -8.20 -5.97 -5.85
C LEU A 148 -8.67 -7.44 -6.01
N CYS A 149 -8.79 -8.17 -4.89
CA CYS A 149 -9.20 -9.57 -4.91
C CYS A 149 -10.72 -9.70 -4.87
N VAL A 150 -11.22 -10.85 -5.31
CA VAL A 150 -12.63 -11.22 -5.29
C VAL A 150 -12.77 -12.56 -4.57
N PHE A 151 -13.65 -12.64 -3.58
CA PHE A 151 -14.03 -13.90 -2.97
C PHE A 151 -15.22 -14.53 -3.68
N LYS A 152 -15.20 -15.87 -3.84
CA LYS A 152 -16.32 -16.66 -4.40
C LYS A 152 -17.59 -16.59 -3.56
N ALA A 153 -17.44 -16.40 -2.26
CA ALA A 153 -18.51 -16.28 -1.28
C ALA A 153 -18.12 -15.21 -0.24
N PRO A 154 -19.06 -14.68 0.57
CA PRO A 154 -18.73 -13.76 1.65
C PRO A 154 -17.60 -14.31 2.55
N PRO A 155 -16.44 -13.65 2.64
CA PRO A 155 -15.26 -14.26 3.24
C PRO A 155 -15.37 -14.33 4.76
N SER A 156 -15.08 -15.50 5.34
CA SER A 156 -14.79 -15.66 6.77
C SER A 156 -13.36 -16.13 6.95
N LEU A 157 -12.55 -15.30 7.61
CA LEU A 157 -11.14 -15.57 7.89
C LEU A 157 -10.91 -16.10 9.31
N LYS A 158 -11.98 -16.39 10.07
CA LYS A 158 -11.92 -16.89 11.45
C LYS A 158 -11.12 -18.19 11.61
N HIS A 159 -11.04 -19.01 10.58
CA HIS A 159 -10.28 -20.27 10.60
C HIS A 159 -8.76 -20.04 10.58
N LEU A 160 -8.30 -18.84 10.19
CA LEU A 160 -6.88 -18.46 10.14
C LEU A 160 -6.39 -18.04 11.53
N ILE A 161 -6.41 -18.95 12.49
CA ILE A 161 -6.08 -18.68 13.90
C ILE A 161 -4.65 -18.17 14.10
N ASN A 162 -3.74 -18.37 13.15
CA ASN A 162 -2.37 -17.88 13.19
C ASN A 162 -2.18 -16.50 12.54
N LEU A 163 -3.23 -15.92 11.95
CA LEU A 163 -3.17 -14.66 11.22
C LEU A 163 -2.97 -13.48 12.18
N THR A 164 -1.77 -12.89 12.18
CA THR A 164 -1.42 -11.73 12.99
C THR A 164 -1.43 -10.42 12.20
N SER A 165 -1.28 -10.48 10.87
CA SER A 165 -1.27 -9.29 10.02
C SER A 165 -2.19 -9.47 8.82
N PHE A 166 -3.10 -8.52 8.61
CA PHE A 166 -4.03 -8.52 7.50
C PHE A 166 -4.07 -7.15 6.81
N THR A 167 -3.89 -7.16 5.49
CA THR A 167 -3.99 -5.97 4.63
C THR A 167 -5.01 -6.23 3.53
N ASP A 168 -6.01 -5.35 3.40
CA ASP A 168 -6.96 -5.36 2.29
C ASP A 168 -6.98 -4.02 1.55
N GLU A 169 -6.52 -4.03 0.32
CA GLU A 169 -6.49 -2.90 -0.59
C GLU A 169 -7.51 -3.11 -1.71
N TYR A 170 -8.60 -2.35 -1.69
CA TYR A 170 -9.60 -2.31 -2.78
C TYR A 170 -10.41 -3.60 -3.07
N SER A 171 -10.38 -4.65 -2.23
CA SER A 171 -11.30 -5.80 -2.37
C SER A 171 -12.74 -5.50 -1.88
N GLY A 172 -12.93 -4.52 -0.99
CA GLY A 172 -14.25 -3.97 -0.62
C GLY A 172 -15.14 -4.86 0.26
N TYR A 173 -14.63 -5.95 0.84
CA TYR A 173 -15.45 -6.91 1.60
C TYR A 173 -15.66 -6.51 3.05
N ASP A 174 -16.86 -6.76 3.57
CA ASP A 174 -17.14 -6.58 4.99
C ASP A 174 -16.65 -7.77 5.84
N TYR A 175 -15.61 -7.52 6.63
CA TYR A 175 -15.02 -8.48 7.57
C TYR A 175 -15.48 -8.29 9.02
N THR A 176 -16.50 -7.47 9.27
CA THR A 176 -17.10 -7.33 10.60
C THR A 176 -17.48 -8.71 11.14
N ASP A 177 -16.94 -9.07 12.31
CA ASP A 177 -17.08 -10.39 12.95
C ASP A 177 -16.63 -11.57 12.09
N LYS A 178 -15.68 -11.37 11.17
CA LYS A 178 -15.14 -12.41 10.28
C LYS A 178 -13.62 -12.53 10.31
N LEU A 179 -12.95 -11.70 11.11
CA LEU A 179 -11.51 -11.76 11.35
C LEU A 179 -11.20 -12.62 12.59
N PRO A 180 -10.03 -13.27 12.64
CA PRO A 180 -9.61 -14.04 13.80
C PRO A 180 -9.13 -13.13 14.94
N LEU A 181 -9.28 -13.59 16.19
CA LEU A 181 -8.89 -12.83 17.39
C LEU A 181 -7.37 -12.67 17.54
N SER A 182 -6.56 -13.46 16.83
CA SER A 182 -5.09 -13.38 16.84
C SER A 182 -4.54 -12.19 16.06
N LEU A 183 -5.40 -11.40 15.41
CA LEU A 183 -4.98 -10.29 14.58
C LEU A 183 -4.39 -9.15 15.43
N VAL A 184 -3.16 -8.77 15.10
CA VAL A 184 -2.38 -7.70 15.74
C VAL A 184 -2.32 -6.44 14.85
N SER A 185 -2.27 -6.62 13.54
CA SER A 185 -2.21 -5.54 12.56
C SER A 185 -3.31 -5.67 11.52
N PHE A 186 -4.12 -4.63 11.36
CA PHE A 186 -5.19 -4.57 10.36
C PHE A 186 -5.11 -3.30 9.51
N LYS A 187 -4.84 -3.47 8.21
CA LYS A 187 -4.76 -2.38 7.24
C LYS A 187 -5.87 -2.53 6.19
N SER A 188 -6.63 -1.48 5.92
CA SER A 188 -7.73 -1.53 4.96
C SER A 188 -7.94 -0.22 4.21
N TRP A 189 -7.75 -0.26 2.89
CA TRP A 189 -7.77 0.94 2.04
C TRP A 189 -8.89 0.82 1.01
N HIS A 190 -10.04 1.43 1.31
CA HIS A 190 -11.21 1.40 0.44
C HIS A 190 -11.84 2.78 0.31
N PRO A 191 -11.43 3.61 -0.67
CA PRO A 191 -11.92 4.97 -0.82
C PRO A 191 -13.44 5.04 -0.99
N HIS A 192 -14.02 4.06 -1.69
CA HIS A 192 -15.43 4.04 -2.07
C HIS A 192 -16.34 3.29 -1.11
N ARG A 193 -15.81 2.74 -0.01
CA ARG A 193 -16.63 1.95 0.90
C ARG A 193 -17.54 2.84 1.73
N VAL A 194 -18.82 2.47 1.75
CA VAL A 194 -19.87 3.19 2.50
C VAL A 194 -19.82 2.86 3.99
N THR A 195 -19.74 1.57 4.34
CA THR A 195 -19.78 1.11 5.73
C THR A 195 -18.37 1.00 6.34
N PRO A 196 -18.12 1.54 7.54
CA PRO A 196 -16.87 1.30 8.24
C PRO A 196 -16.78 -0.13 8.78
N PHE A 197 -15.56 -0.61 9.08
CA PHE A 197 -15.30 -1.89 9.73
C PHE A 197 -15.44 -1.77 11.25
N ASN A 198 -16.20 -2.67 11.87
CA ASN A 198 -16.18 -2.81 13.32
C ASN A 198 -14.96 -3.63 13.73
N VAL A 199 -14.11 -3.07 14.58
CA VAL A 199 -12.92 -3.78 15.11
C VAL A 199 -12.97 -3.98 16.63
N SER A 200 -14.12 -3.73 17.26
CA SER A 200 -14.32 -3.89 18.72
C SER A 200 -14.02 -5.29 19.25
N SER A 201 -14.15 -6.33 18.42
CA SER A 201 -13.89 -7.71 18.80
C SER A 201 -12.40 -8.10 18.72
N LEU A 202 -11.52 -7.27 18.16
CA LEU A 202 -10.10 -7.57 17.95
C LEU A 202 -9.25 -7.13 19.14
N GLN A 203 -9.30 -7.91 20.22
CA GLN A 203 -8.65 -7.59 21.50
C GLN A 203 -7.11 -7.61 21.48
N ASN A 204 -6.48 -8.15 20.43
CA ASN A 204 -5.01 -8.15 20.30
C ASN A 204 -4.52 -7.12 19.27
N LEU A 205 -5.42 -6.27 18.75
CA LEU A 205 -5.07 -5.28 17.72
C LEU A 205 -4.18 -4.18 18.32
N GLU A 206 -2.97 -4.03 17.78
CA GLU A 206 -1.98 -3.02 18.16
C GLU A 206 -1.72 -2.02 17.01
N GLU A 207 -1.97 -2.41 15.76
CA GLU A 207 -1.80 -1.57 14.58
C GLU A 207 -3.07 -1.51 13.73
N VAL A 208 -3.51 -0.29 13.38
CA VAL A 208 -4.64 -0.07 12.48
C VAL A 208 -4.29 0.96 11.41
N ALA A 209 -4.59 0.68 10.14
CA ALA A 209 -4.34 1.64 9.05
C ALA A 209 -5.48 1.64 8.03
N GLY A 210 -5.99 2.80 7.65
CA GLY A 210 -7.05 2.92 6.65
C GLY A 210 -8.13 3.93 7.00
N ASN A 211 -9.09 4.09 6.08
CA ASN A 211 -10.00 5.23 6.06
C ASN A 211 -11.40 4.97 6.67
N LYS A 212 -11.69 3.73 7.08
CA LYS A 212 -13.06 3.27 7.37
C LYS A 212 -13.13 2.28 8.54
N PHE A 213 -12.82 2.72 9.74
CA PHE A 213 -12.97 1.93 10.96
C PHE A 213 -13.91 2.62 11.95
N PHE A 214 -14.58 1.82 12.80
CA PHE A 214 -15.28 2.30 13.99
C PHE A 214 -15.05 1.34 15.15
N ASP A 215 -15.29 1.84 16.37
CA ASP A 215 -15.03 1.13 17.63
C ASP A 215 -13.60 0.57 17.74
N ILE A 216 -12.60 1.38 17.33
CA ILE A 216 -11.18 1.06 17.53
C ILE A 216 -10.90 0.99 19.05
N PRO A 217 -10.29 -0.12 19.56
CA PRO A 217 -9.90 -0.23 20.97
C PRO A 217 -8.65 0.62 21.25
N TRP A 218 -8.79 1.95 21.29
CA TRP A 218 -7.68 2.91 21.35
C TRP A 218 -6.66 2.69 22.47
N SER A 219 -7.06 2.07 23.59
CA SER A 219 -6.18 1.84 24.74
C SER A 219 -5.02 0.89 24.46
N GLN A 220 -5.13 0.01 23.45
CA GLN A 220 -4.10 -0.98 23.09
C GLN A 220 -3.38 -0.67 21.77
N ILE A 221 -3.82 0.35 21.02
CA ILE A 221 -3.23 0.69 19.73
C ILE A 221 -1.89 1.41 19.94
N GLU A 222 -0.82 0.86 19.38
CA GLU A 222 0.51 1.46 19.38
C GLU A 222 0.75 2.32 18.14
N THR A 223 0.24 1.89 16.98
CA THR A 223 0.42 2.56 15.69
C THR A 223 -0.91 2.70 14.97
N ALA A 224 -1.23 3.91 14.53
CA ALA A 224 -2.47 4.17 13.79
C ALA A 224 -2.22 5.00 12.52
N SER A 225 -2.95 4.70 11.46
CA SER A 225 -3.08 5.55 10.27
C SER A 225 -4.56 5.70 9.94
N VAL A 226 -5.22 6.74 10.42
CA VAL A 226 -6.69 6.88 10.38
C VAL A 226 -7.12 8.30 10.02
N PRO A 227 -8.36 8.55 9.59
CA PRO A 227 -8.81 9.91 9.30
C PRO A 227 -8.96 10.80 10.54
N CYS A 228 -9.25 10.22 11.71
CA CYS A 228 -9.42 10.95 12.96
C CYS A 228 -9.38 10.00 14.17
N ILE A 229 -9.06 10.56 15.34
CA ILE A 229 -9.22 9.92 16.64
C ILE A 229 -10.41 10.60 17.36
N PRO A 230 -11.32 9.85 18.02
CA PRO A 230 -12.37 10.44 18.86
C PRO A 230 -11.78 11.34 19.95
N GLY A 231 -12.40 12.49 20.21
CA GLY A 231 -11.86 13.47 21.16
C GLY A 231 -11.83 13.00 22.61
N ASP A 232 -12.60 11.98 22.97
CA ASP A 232 -12.67 11.33 24.29
C ASP A 232 -11.84 10.04 24.37
N ALA A 233 -11.12 9.68 23.30
CA ALA A 233 -10.32 8.46 23.27
C ALA A 233 -9.13 8.53 24.24
N ARG A 234 -8.89 7.41 24.92
CA ARG A 234 -7.67 7.19 25.70
C ARG A 234 -6.72 6.29 24.92
N CYS A 235 -5.64 6.89 24.44
CA CYS A 235 -4.65 6.27 23.56
C CYS A 235 -3.35 6.02 24.34
N GLU A 236 -3.43 5.24 25.41
CA GLU A 236 -2.33 5.08 26.39
C GLU A 236 -1.08 4.48 25.76
N MET A 237 -1.24 3.56 24.82
CA MET A 237 -0.15 2.85 24.14
C MET A 237 0.28 3.52 22.83
N LEU A 238 -0.44 4.54 22.35
CA LEU A 238 -0.23 5.13 21.02
C LEU A 238 1.11 5.87 20.97
N ARG A 239 2.00 5.41 20.09
CA ARG A 239 3.33 5.98 19.83
C ARG A 239 3.39 6.68 18.49
N GLU A 240 2.67 6.18 17.50
CA GLU A 240 2.74 6.68 16.12
C GLU A 240 1.33 6.89 15.54
N ILE A 241 1.07 8.07 14.99
CA ILE A 241 -0.19 8.39 14.32
C ILE A 241 0.08 9.04 12.97
N THR A 242 -0.63 8.56 11.94
CA THR A 242 -0.79 9.26 10.66
C THR A 242 -2.27 9.63 10.50
N ILE A 243 -2.55 10.93 10.38
CA ILE A 243 -3.90 11.41 10.07
C ILE A 243 -4.06 11.45 8.55
N LEU A 244 -4.89 10.55 8.04
CA LEU A 244 -5.13 10.38 6.61
C LEU A 244 -6.11 11.44 6.10
N TYR A 245 -5.90 11.90 4.87
CA TYR A 245 -6.88 12.72 4.15
C TYR A 245 -8.26 12.05 4.15
N GLY A 246 -9.25 12.73 4.75
CA GLY A 246 -10.62 12.26 4.78
C GLY A 246 -11.31 12.41 3.42
N PHE A 247 -12.09 11.40 3.00
CA PHE A 247 -12.94 11.50 1.79
C PHE A 247 -14.14 12.46 1.98
N LYS A 248 -14.36 12.98 3.18
CA LYS A 248 -15.42 13.97 3.43
C LYS A 248 -14.94 15.33 2.91
N ARG A 249 -15.87 16.09 2.33
CA ARG A 249 -15.60 17.41 1.73
C ARG A 249 -15.07 18.45 2.74
N GLU A 250 -15.20 18.18 4.03
CA GLU A 250 -14.68 19.05 5.08
C GLU A 250 -13.50 18.37 5.77
N PRO A 251 -12.31 19.00 5.78
CA PRO A 251 -11.15 18.47 6.49
C PRO A 251 -11.48 18.43 7.98
N ILE A 252 -11.44 17.23 8.57
CA ILE A 252 -11.50 17.10 10.02
C ILE A 252 -10.18 17.64 10.55
N LYS A 253 -10.22 18.80 11.20
CA LYS A 253 -9.04 19.34 11.89
C LYS A 253 -8.69 18.38 13.03
N PRO A 254 -7.54 17.68 13.00
CA PRO A 254 -7.12 16.86 14.11
C PRO A 254 -6.95 17.76 15.33
N ASN A 255 -7.21 17.24 16.53
CA ASN A 255 -6.93 17.97 17.75
C ASN A 255 -6.51 16.98 18.82
N PHE A 256 -5.20 16.89 19.06
CA PHE A 256 -4.62 15.98 20.03
C PHE A 256 -4.64 16.55 21.45
N LYS A 257 -4.95 17.83 21.65
CA LYS A 257 -4.94 18.44 22.99
C LYS A 257 -5.87 17.79 23.99
N ASN A 258 -7.03 17.33 23.50
CA ASN A 258 -8.06 16.72 24.33
C ASN A 258 -7.93 15.20 24.38
N ILE A 259 -6.96 14.62 23.68
CA ILE A 259 -6.76 13.17 23.58
C ILE A 259 -5.62 12.77 24.51
N TYR A 260 -5.90 11.80 25.38
CA TYR A 260 -4.88 11.29 26.30
C TYR A 260 -3.95 10.31 25.57
N CYS A 261 -2.78 10.77 25.14
CA CYS A 261 -1.75 9.99 24.45
C CYS A 261 -0.34 10.23 25.01
N PRO A 262 -0.05 9.77 26.25
CA PRO A 262 1.20 10.09 26.95
C PRO A 262 2.46 9.52 26.30
N ASN A 263 2.34 8.56 25.37
CA ASN A 263 3.47 7.90 24.72
C ASN A 263 3.67 8.34 23.26
N LEU A 264 2.93 9.35 22.78
CA LEU A 264 2.96 9.79 21.39
C LEU A 264 4.33 10.39 21.02
N GLN A 265 5.02 9.77 20.05
CA GLN A 265 6.36 10.18 19.60
C GLN A 265 6.41 10.59 18.13
N LYS A 266 5.51 10.08 17.29
CA LYS A 266 5.49 10.37 15.86
C LYS A 266 4.10 10.79 15.40
N VAL A 267 4.03 11.94 14.73
CA VAL A 267 2.78 12.46 14.15
C VAL A 267 3.03 12.79 12.68
N LYS A 268 2.16 12.29 11.82
CA LYS A 268 2.12 12.64 10.40
C LYS A 268 0.72 13.10 10.04
N LEU A 269 0.59 14.18 9.29
CA LEU A 269 -0.67 14.70 8.81
C LEU A 269 -0.65 14.69 7.28
N ASP A 270 -1.22 13.63 6.68
CA ASP A 270 -1.39 13.50 5.23
C ASP A 270 -2.63 14.28 4.76
N THR A 271 -2.71 15.56 5.13
CA THR A 271 -3.86 16.41 4.85
C THR A 271 -3.42 17.87 4.84
N SER A 272 -3.96 18.65 3.91
CA SER A 272 -3.70 20.09 3.82
C SER A 272 -4.46 20.80 4.93
N ILE A 273 -3.81 20.97 6.08
CA ILE A 273 -4.39 21.64 7.25
C ILE A 273 -3.45 22.76 7.65
N GLU A 274 -4.03 23.93 7.84
CA GLU A 274 -3.33 25.13 8.28
C GLU A 274 -3.61 25.40 9.77
N GLY A 275 -2.60 25.91 10.47
CA GLY A 275 -2.68 26.38 11.84
C GLY A 275 -1.33 26.29 12.55
N GLU A 276 -1.23 26.85 13.76
CA GLU A 276 -0.01 26.73 14.56
C GLU A 276 0.05 25.36 15.22
N ILE A 277 1.23 24.74 15.34
CA ILE A 277 1.37 23.41 15.95
C ILE A 277 0.81 23.35 17.38
N THR A 278 0.90 24.47 18.10
CA THR A 278 0.36 24.67 19.45
C THR A 278 -1.16 24.70 19.48
N ASP A 279 -1.86 24.78 18.35
CA ASP A 279 -3.32 24.62 18.25
C ASP A 279 -3.72 23.14 18.33
N PHE A 280 -2.86 22.25 17.83
CA PHE A 280 -3.12 20.82 17.68
C PHE A 280 -2.61 19.98 18.85
N LEU A 281 -1.52 20.40 19.48
CA LEU A 281 -0.79 19.64 20.50
C LEU A 281 -0.57 20.47 21.76
N THR A 282 -0.52 19.79 22.92
CA THR A 282 -0.10 20.39 24.20
C THR A 282 1.41 20.50 24.27
N THR A 283 1.92 21.37 25.14
CA THR A 283 3.36 21.51 25.40
C THR A 283 4.02 20.18 25.81
N THR A 284 3.33 19.37 26.64
CA THR A 284 3.84 18.05 27.03
C THR A 284 3.93 17.10 25.85
N GLN A 285 2.94 17.08 24.96
CA GLN A 285 2.97 16.27 23.74
C GLN A 285 4.07 16.75 22.80
N LEU A 286 4.25 18.06 22.59
CA LEU A 286 5.34 18.62 21.78
C LEU A 286 6.72 18.21 22.32
N ALA A 287 6.89 18.26 23.64
CA ALA A 287 8.17 17.96 24.30
C ALA A 287 8.68 16.53 24.09
N GLN A 288 7.83 15.58 23.70
CA GLN A 288 8.17 14.17 23.48
C GLN A 288 8.20 13.75 22.01
N LEU A 289 7.77 14.60 21.08
CA LEU A 289 7.78 14.27 19.66
C LEU A 289 9.21 14.13 19.15
N LYS A 290 9.45 13.01 18.46
CA LYS A 290 10.68 12.72 17.72
C LYS A 290 10.49 12.99 16.23
N LEU A 291 9.29 12.77 15.72
CA LEU A 291 8.93 13.01 14.32
C LEU A 291 7.62 13.80 14.25
N PHE A 292 7.63 14.89 13.50
CA PHE A 292 6.42 15.61 13.16
C PHE A 292 6.43 16.01 11.68
N HIS A 293 5.49 15.47 10.90
CA HIS A 293 5.25 15.86 9.51
C HIS A 293 3.84 16.43 9.39
N GLY A 294 3.73 17.70 9.02
CA GLY A 294 2.45 18.37 8.81
C GLY A 294 2.62 19.51 7.82
N ASP A 295 2.28 19.25 6.57
CA ASP A 295 2.31 20.25 5.51
C ASP A 295 1.29 21.35 5.84
N GLY A 296 1.75 22.60 5.89
CA GLY A 296 0.93 23.76 6.29
C GLY A 296 0.78 23.98 7.80
N ILE A 297 1.43 23.16 8.64
CA ILE A 297 1.42 23.40 10.09
C ILE A 297 2.58 24.33 10.45
N LEU A 298 2.24 25.51 10.93
CA LEU A 298 3.19 26.54 11.29
C LEU A 298 3.88 26.24 12.63
N VAL A 299 5.21 26.30 12.63
CA VAL A 299 6.04 26.19 13.84
C VAL A 299 6.95 27.40 14.00
N ARG A 300 6.48 28.43 14.72
CA ARG A 300 7.27 29.65 14.96
C ARG A 300 8.51 29.42 15.81
N ASP A 301 8.43 28.50 16.78
CA ASP A 301 9.51 28.18 17.69
C ASP A 301 9.82 26.69 17.64
N LEU A 302 10.87 26.33 16.90
CA LEU A 302 11.33 24.96 16.76
C LEU A 302 11.81 24.38 18.11
N THR A 303 12.17 25.21 19.10
CA THR A 303 12.65 24.76 20.41
C THR A 303 11.56 24.11 21.27
N LEU A 304 10.28 24.28 20.90
CA LEU A 304 9.14 23.58 21.51
C LEU A 304 9.20 22.06 21.32
N LEU A 305 10.03 21.58 20.39
CA LEU A 305 10.19 20.16 20.02
C LEU A 305 11.60 19.65 20.39
N PRO A 306 12.01 19.68 21.68
CA PRO A 306 13.38 19.41 22.10
C PRO A 306 13.87 17.98 21.79
N GLN A 307 12.96 17.04 21.54
CA GLN A 307 13.29 15.65 21.18
C GLN A 307 13.19 15.37 19.68
N ALA A 308 12.84 16.36 18.85
CA ALA A 308 12.65 16.15 17.43
C ALA A 308 13.95 15.81 16.72
N GLU A 309 13.88 14.78 15.89
CA GLU A 309 14.94 14.26 15.03
C GLU A 309 14.61 14.54 13.55
N ASP A 310 13.31 14.52 13.20
CA ASP A 310 12.77 14.69 11.85
C ASP A 310 11.53 15.60 11.85
N LEU A 311 11.62 16.75 11.19
CA LEU A 311 10.54 17.73 11.06
C LEU A 311 10.22 18.04 9.60
N CYS A 312 8.93 18.11 9.28
CA CYS A 312 8.38 18.65 8.04
C CYS A 312 7.24 19.60 8.37
N VAL A 313 7.46 20.90 8.25
CA VAL A 313 6.58 21.96 8.80
C VAL A 313 6.56 23.21 7.94
N GLU A 314 5.59 24.09 8.15
CA GLU A 314 5.68 25.48 7.71
C GLU A 314 6.50 26.30 8.71
N TYR A 315 7.40 27.15 8.19
CA TYR A 315 8.30 27.98 8.98
C TYR A 315 8.34 29.40 8.42
N ASP A 316 7.77 30.36 9.16
CA ASP A 316 7.61 31.76 8.74
C ASP A 316 8.66 32.69 9.36
N GLN A 317 9.83 32.15 9.65
CA GLN A 317 10.99 32.92 10.06
C GLN A 317 12.16 32.62 9.13
N ARG A 318 13.03 33.61 8.99
CA ARG A 318 14.29 33.46 8.28
C ARG A 318 15.17 32.38 8.93
N LEU A 319 15.42 31.30 8.23
CA LEU A 319 16.41 30.30 8.65
C LEU A 319 17.81 30.82 8.35
N THR A 320 18.71 30.74 9.33
CA THR A 320 20.11 31.15 9.22
C THR A 320 21.00 30.06 9.78
N ARG A 321 22.31 30.10 9.49
CA ARG A 321 23.31 29.21 10.13
C ARG A 321 23.35 29.27 11.67
N HIS A 322 22.76 30.30 12.28
CA HIS A 322 22.72 30.51 13.73
C HIS A 322 21.33 30.30 14.34
N SER A 323 20.34 29.88 13.53
CA SER A 323 19.00 29.59 14.03
C SER A 323 19.06 28.49 15.09
N VAL A 324 18.37 28.71 16.21
CA VAL A 324 18.34 27.76 17.32
C VAL A 324 17.41 26.61 16.95
N LEU A 325 17.96 25.41 16.86
CA LEU A 325 17.23 24.18 16.55
C LEU A 325 17.21 23.24 17.76
N PRO A 326 16.25 22.30 17.85
CA PRO A 326 16.37 21.16 18.76
C PRO A 326 17.71 20.46 18.58
N SER A 327 18.40 20.15 19.67
CA SER A 327 19.77 19.60 19.61
C SER A 327 19.86 18.22 18.96
N LYS A 328 18.73 17.52 18.80
CA LYS A 328 18.62 16.21 18.14
C LYS A 328 18.15 16.29 16.69
N LEU A 329 17.79 17.48 16.20
CA LEU A 329 17.22 17.64 14.88
C LEU A 329 18.29 17.42 13.81
N VAL A 330 18.13 16.35 13.04
CA VAL A 330 19.04 15.94 11.97
C VAL A 330 18.41 16.10 10.58
N ARG A 331 17.07 16.06 10.49
CA ARG A 331 16.31 16.24 9.27
C ARG A 331 15.28 17.35 9.43
N LEU A 332 15.36 18.36 8.58
CA LEU A 332 14.43 19.49 8.57
C LEU A 332 13.97 19.75 7.14
N PHE A 333 12.66 19.62 6.91
CA PHE A 333 11.99 20.08 5.72
C PHE A 333 11.09 21.27 6.09
N ILE A 334 11.26 22.42 5.44
CA ILE A 334 10.42 23.59 5.68
C ILE A 334 9.70 24.06 4.42
N TYR A 335 8.45 24.44 4.60
CA TYR A 335 7.72 25.32 3.69
C TYR A 335 7.88 26.75 4.21
N SER A 336 8.47 27.64 3.43
CA SER A 336 8.73 29.01 3.88
C SER A 336 8.64 30.00 2.73
N TRP A 337 8.15 31.20 3.03
CA TRP A 337 8.22 32.35 2.13
C TRP A 337 9.43 33.24 2.39
N ASP A 338 10.12 33.03 3.51
CA ASP A 338 11.32 33.77 3.86
C ASP A 338 12.57 33.17 3.20
N PRO A 339 13.59 34.01 2.89
CA PRO A 339 14.86 33.51 2.40
C PRO A 339 15.58 32.66 3.45
N VAL A 340 16.43 31.75 2.97
CA VAL A 340 17.30 30.91 3.81
C VAL A 340 18.74 31.40 3.66
N ASP A 341 19.30 31.91 4.76
CA ASP A 341 20.65 32.48 4.88
C ASP A 341 21.60 31.49 5.56
N GLY A 342 21.70 30.29 4.97
CA GLY A 342 22.53 29.22 5.47
C GLY A 342 21.79 28.22 6.35
N ILE A 343 22.36 27.02 6.40
CA ILE A 343 21.78 25.85 7.06
C ILE A 343 22.60 25.58 8.34
N PRO A 344 21.96 25.48 9.51
CA PRO A 344 22.66 25.07 10.73
C PRO A 344 23.44 23.77 10.55
N SER A 345 24.69 23.75 11.00
CA SER A 345 25.64 22.64 10.79
C SER A 345 25.29 21.34 11.53
N GLN A 346 24.22 21.31 12.31
CA GLN A 346 23.73 20.06 12.90
C GLN A 346 22.85 19.25 11.94
N LEU A 347 22.35 19.87 10.87
CA LEU A 347 21.47 19.20 9.92
C LEU A 347 22.27 18.33 8.95
N GLU A 348 21.80 17.11 8.74
CA GLU A 348 22.30 16.18 7.74
C GLU A 348 21.39 16.14 6.50
N TYR A 349 20.09 16.40 6.67
CA TYR A 349 19.10 16.41 5.61
C TYR A 349 18.31 17.71 5.68
N PHE A 350 18.33 18.49 4.60
CA PHE A 350 17.58 19.73 4.51
C PHE A 350 16.68 19.73 3.29
N GLY A 351 15.42 20.07 3.52
CA GLY A 351 14.40 20.23 2.51
C GLY A 351 13.80 21.63 2.58
N LEU A 352 13.54 22.22 1.43
CA LEU A 352 12.99 23.55 1.31
C LEU A 352 11.99 23.59 0.15
N SER A 353 10.77 24.07 0.42
CA SER A 353 9.73 24.27 -0.59
C SER A 353 9.12 25.67 -0.46
N ASN A 354 8.81 26.31 -1.58
CA ASN A 354 8.15 27.61 -1.64
C ASN A 354 7.39 27.74 -2.96
N ASP A 355 6.28 28.48 -2.97
CA ASP A 355 5.49 28.71 -4.18
C ASP A 355 5.87 30.03 -4.90
N LEU A 356 6.84 30.79 -4.38
CA LEU A 356 7.27 32.08 -4.93
C LEU A 356 8.51 31.97 -5.82
N GLU A 357 8.45 32.61 -7.00
CA GLU A 357 9.49 32.51 -8.05
C GLU A 357 10.83 33.20 -7.72
N GLU A 358 10.92 34.01 -6.65
CA GLU A 358 12.05 34.93 -6.42
C GLU A 358 12.75 34.79 -5.06
N VAL A 359 12.82 33.59 -4.48
CA VAL A 359 13.62 33.39 -3.25
C VAL A 359 15.03 32.90 -3.57
N PHE A 360 16.01 33.60 -3.01
CA PHE A 360 17.43 33.24 -3.06
C PHE A 360 17.76 32.39 -1.83
N THR A 361 18.45 31.27 -2.06
CA THR A 361 18.95 30.41 -0.99
C THR A 361 20.46 30.22 -1.15
N GLU A 362 21.22 30.65 -0.15
CA GLU A 362 22.65 30.37 -0.05
C GLU A 362 22.85 29.22 0.93
N VAL A 363 23.39 28.12 0.42
CA VAL A 363 23.69 26.93 1.21
C VAL A 363 25.18 26.83 1.42
N ASP A 364 25.61 27.06 2.66
CA ASP A 364 26.96 26.76 3.17
C ASP A 364 26.80 25.75 4.31
N SER A 365 27.14 24.49 4.05
CA SER A 365 27.10 23.43 5.06
C SER A 365 28.10 22.32 4.77
N THR A 366 28.85 21.93 5.79
CA THR A 366 29.85 20.84 5.73
C THR A 366 29.31 19.49 6.20
N THR A 367 28.12 19.47 6.81
CA THR A 367 27.50 18.26 7.37
C THR A 367 26.34 17.73 6.54
N LEU A 368 25.86 18.54 5.58
CA LEU A 368 24.71 18.21 4.77
C LEU A 368 25.03 17.04 3.83
N LYS A 369 24.22 15.98 3.92
CA LYS A 369 24.28 14.80 3.07
C LYS A 369 23.27 14.86 1.94
N GLU A 370 22.14 15.52 2.18
CA GLU A 370 21.04 15.64 1.21
C GLU A 370 20.41 17.03 1.27
N LEU A 371 20.23 17.64 0.10
CA LEU A 371 19.55 18.90 -0.10
C LEU A 371 18.41 18.70 -1.10
N ASN A 372 17.18 18.97 -0.68
CA ASN A 372 16.01 18.94 -1.55
C ASN A 372 15.40 20.34 -1.63
N VAL A 373 15.35 20.92 -2.84
CA VAL A 373 14.76 22.25 -3.05
C VAL A 373 13.67 22.15 -4.12
N PHE A 374 12.46 22.58 -3.78
CA PHE A 374 11.29 22.54 -4.65
C PHE A 374 10.77 23.95 -4.92
N SER A 375 10.62 24.30 -6.21
CA SER A 375 10.04 25.57 -6.67
C SER A 375 10.80 26.83 -6.20
N TYR A 376 12.07 26.98 -6.65
CA TYR A 376 12.91 28.15 -6.32
C TYR A 376 13.52 28.81 -7.57
N GLY A 377 13.66 30.13 -7.51
CA GLY A 377 14.24 30.94 -8.59
C GLY A 377 15.75 30.71 -8.76
N SER A 378 16.52 30.72 -7.67
CA SER A 378 17.95 30.39 -7.73
C SER A 378 18.48 29.85 -6.40
N VAL A 379 19.34 28.83 -6.49
CA VAL A 379 20.02 28.19 -5.36
C VAL A 379 21.52 28.29 -5.60
N SER A 380 22.26 28.85 -4.64
CA SER A 380 23.73 28.83 -4.64
C SER A 380 24.21 27.87 -3.56
N ILE A 381 25.07 26.94 -3.93
CA ILE A 381 25.68 25.98 -3.02
C ILE A 381 27.17 26.29 -3.00
N ASN A 382 27.70 26.64 -1.82
CA ASN A 382 29.09 27.04 -1.61
C ASN A 382 29.90 25.96 -0.89
#